data_AF-A0A1V5Z9J6-F1
#
_entry.id   AF-A0A1V5Z9J6-F1
#
_cell.length_a   1.000
_cell.length_b   1.000
_cell.length_c   1.000
_cell.angle_alpha   90.00
_cell.angle_beta   90.00
_cell.angle_gamma   90.00
#
_symmetry.space_group_name_H-M   'P 1'
#
loop_
_entity.id
_entity.type
_entity.pdbx_description
1 polymer ?
#
loop_
_entity_poly.entity_id
_entity_poly.type
_entity_poly.pdbx_seq_one_letter_code
_entity_poly.pdbx_strand_id
1 'polypeptide(L)'
;MYAWYELKDAKTGNKLFMRQAIVGQKEVGVKTGYYLETEVVPEIGFPVLYRLLLTGPASDAQNVHEILVREGTQPPQSLAPDILASEKSGGTEGDRASTGMEKITTPAGDMEAEHFVISQGLLKTEVWVNKTIRPMGIVKMISPDGELLLTRYGEGGRDAESAMDRKAPEEAANSVSVRVNKGPKKNFKGKGMP
;
A
#
# COMPACT_ATOMS: atom_id res chain seq x y z
N MET A 1 -5.94 -10.84 2.57
CA MET A 1 -6.74 -10.06 1.57
C MET A 1 -6.02 -8.77 1.27
N TYR A 2 -6.15 -8.25 0.06
CA TYR A 2 -5.43 -7.04 -0.38
C TYR A 2 -6.23 -6.22 -1.40
N ALA A 3 -5.87 -4.95 -1.51
CA ALA A 3 -6.27 -4.04 -2.57
C ALA A 3 -5.08 -3.16 -2.96
N TRP A 4 -4.92 -2.93 -4.25
CA TRP A 4 -3.94 -2.03 -4.83
C TRP A 4 -4.64 -0.87 -5.51
N TYR A 5 -4.03 0.30 -5.41
CA TYR A 5 -4.55 1.54 -5.94
C TYR A 5 -3.46 2.28 -6.69
N GLU A 6 -3.86 2.99 -7.72
CA GLU A 6 -3.07 4.08 -8.28
C GLU A 6 -3.56 5.37 -7.62
N LEU A 7 -2.64 6.15 -7.05
CA LEU A 7 -2.89 7.51 -6.62
C LEU A 7 -2.27 8.45 -7.64
N LYS A 8 -3.06 9.42 -8.10
CA LYS A 8 -2.63 10.50 -8.98
C LYS A 8 -2.72 11.81 -8.23
N ASP A 9 -1.57 12.44 -8.00
CA ASP A 9 -1.50 13.74 -7.33
C ASP A 9 -2.06 14.85 -8.24
N ALA A 10 -2.93 15.70 -7.70
CA ALA A 10 -3.62 16.73 -8.48
C ALA A 10 -2.69 17.89 -8.90
N LYS A 11 -1.62 18.15 -8.13
CA LYS A 11 -0.73 19.31 -8.34
C LYS A 11 0.38 19.00 -9.34
N THR A 12 0.96 17.83 -9.22
CA THR A 12 2.14 17.38 -9.98
C THR A 12 1.77 16.43 -11.11
N GLY A 13 0.62 15.75 -11.03
CA GLY A 13 0.24 14.69 -11.96
C GLY A 13 1.03 13.40 -11.78
N ASN A 14 1.95 13.34 -10.81
CA ASN A 14 2.75 12.17 -10.51
C ASN A 14 1.87 11.03 -10.02
N LYS A 15 2.32 9.81 -10.29
CA LYS A 15 1.65 8.61 -9.83
C LYS A 15 2.42 7.97 -8.70
N LEU A 16 1.68 7.34 -7.80
CA LEU A 16 2.22 6.39 -6.85
C LEU A 16 1.24 5.24 -6.70
N PHE A 17 1.75 4.07 -6.32
CA PHE A 17 0.92 2.92 -6.06
C PHE A 17 0.78 2.72 -4.57
N MET A 18 -0.44 2.40 -4.13
CA MET A 18 -0.70 2.08 -2.74
C MET A 18 -1.25 0.66 -2.65
N ARG A 19 -0.67 -0.19 -1.80
CA ARG A 19 -1.27 -1.47 -1.39
C ARG A 19 -1.82 -1.33 0.01
N GLN A 20 -3.00 -1.89 0.23
CA GLN A 20 -3.54 -2.18 1.55
C GLN A 20 -3.77 -3.68 1.68
N ALA A 21 -3.35 -4.28 2.78
CA ALA A 21 -3.52 -5.71 3.01
C ALA A 21 -3.73 -6.07 4.47
N ILE A 22 -4.58 -7.06 4.73
CA ILE A 22 -4.56 -7.78 6.01
C ILE A 22 -3.56 -8.92 5.87
N VAL A 23 -2.47 -8.84 6.62
CA VAL A 23 -1.30 -9.73 6.48
C VAL A 23 -1.12 -10.71 7.64
N GLY A 24 -1.96 -10.60 8.65
CA GLY A 24 -1.93 -11.48 9.81
C GLY A 24 -2.95 -11.07 10.86
N GLN A 25 -2.98 -11.85 11.93
CA GLN A 25 -3.85 -11.63 13.08
C GLN A 25 -3.09 -11.90 14.37
N LYS A 26 -3.53 -11.28 15.46
CA LYS A 26 -2.97 -11.45 16.81
C LYS A 26 -4.07 -11.25 17.83
N GLU A 27 -4.09 -12.06 18.89
CA GLU A 27 -4.99 -11.84 20.01
C GLU A 27 -4.55 -10.63 20.82
N VAL A 28 -5.49 -9.75 21.13
CA VAL A 28 -5.29 -8.56 21.95
C VAL A 28 -6.34 -8.59 23.06
N GLY A 29 -5.93 -9.15 24.21
CA GLY A 29 -6.87 -9.46 25.29
C GLY A 29 -7.90 -10.47 24.83
N VAL A 30 -9.18 -10.08 24.84
CA VAL A 30 -10.32 -10.92 24.41
C VAL A 30 -10.75 -10.68 22.96
N LYS A 31 -10.07 -9.79 22.24
CA LYS A 31 -10.41 -9.44 20.85
C LYS A 31 -9.38 -10.02 19.88
N THR A 32 -9.84 -10.41 18.69
CA THR A 32 -8.96 -10.68 17.55
C THR A 32 -8.54 -9.35 16.92
N GLY A 33 -7.24 -9.08 16.92
CA GLY A 33 -6.63 -7.98 16.17
C GLY A 33 -6.14 -8.44 14.80
N TYR A 34 -6.15 -7.52 13.83
CA TYR A 34 -5.68 -7.74 12.47
C TYR A 34 -4.52 -6.79 12.15
N TYR A 35 -3.48 -7.29 11.49
CA TYR A 35 -2.41 -6.47 10.96
C TYR A 35 -2.83 -5.89 9.62
N LEU A 36 -3.20 -4.61 9.61
CA LEU A 36 -3.40 -3.82 8.41
C LEU A 36 -2.06 -3.22 7.97
N GLU A 37 -1.59 -3.61 6.79
CA GLU A 37 -0.44 -2.99 6.15
C GLU A 37 -0.87 -2.04 5.04
N THR A 38 -0.24 -0.86 5.04
CA THR A 38 -0.27 0.08 3.93
C THR A 38 1.14 0.19 3.36
N GLU A 39 1.29 -0.02 2.06
CA GLU A 39 2.55 0.12 1.34
C GLU A 39 2.38 1.21 0.28
N VAL A 40 3.18 2.26 0.37
CA VAL A 40 3.20 3.38 -0.57
C VAL A 40 4.45 3.24 -1.44
N VAL A 41 4.26 3.06 -2.74
CA VAL A 41 5.31 2.81 -3.73
C VAL A 41 5.37 3.99 -4.69
N PRO A 42 6.37 4.89 -4.57
CA PRO A 42 6.55 5.97 -5.52
C PRO A 42 7.05 5.44 -6.88
N GLU A 43 6.86 6.20 -7.96
CA GLU A 43 7.46 5.90 -9.27
C GLU A 43 9.00 5.90 -9.22
N ILE A 44 9.57 6.80 -8.42
CA ILE A 44 11.00 6.93 -8.19
C ILE A 44 11.26 7.00 -6.69
N GLY A 45 12.17 6.15 -6.20
CA GLY A 45 12.57 6.12 -4.80
C GLY A 45 12.23 4.79 -4.14
N PHE A 46 12.16 4.81 -2.81
CA PHE A 46 11.90 3.62 -2.01
C PHE A 46 10.48 3.63 -1.44
N PRO A 47 9.86 2.45 -1.23
CA PRO A 47 8.54 2.39 -0.63
C PRO A 47 8.57 2.79 0.85
N VAL A 48 7.44 3.31 1.31
CA VAL A 48 7.16 3.49 2.74
C VAL A 48 6.09 2.50 3.16
N LEU A 49 6.35 1.78 4.24
CA LEU A 49 5.42 0.79 4.79
C LEU A 49 4.93 1.24 6.16
N TYR A 50 3.63 1.08 6.39
CA TYR A 50 2.97 1.20 7.68
C TYR A 50 2.30 -0.12 8.00
N ARG A 51 2.46 -0.62 9.22
CA ARG A 51 1.73 -1.79 9.74
C ARG A 51 1.06 -1.43 11.05
N LEU A 52 -0.26 -1.52 11.08
CA LEU A 52 -1.09 -1.23 12.25
C LEU A 52 -1.73 -2.52 12.76
N LEU A 53 -1.68 -2.75 14.06
CA LEU A 53 -2.48 -3.79 14.72
C LEU A 53 -3.81 -3.19 15.18
N LEU A 54 -4.92 -3.63 14.57
CA LEU A 54 -6.25 -3.07 14.78
C LEU A 54 -7.25 -4.09 15.35
N THR A 55 -7.99 -3.73 16.39
CA THR A 55 -9.13 -4.53 16.92
C THR A 55 -10.51 -3.99 16.53
N GLY A 56 -10.55 -2.96 15.70
CA GLY A 56 -11.75 -2.21 15.33
C GLY A 56 -11.40 -1.03 14.41
N PRO A 57 -12.34 -0.09 14.18
CA PRO A 57 -12.08 1.10 13.37
C PRO A 57 -10.93 1.93 13.93
N ALA A 58 -9.96 2.28 13.07
CA ALA A 58 -8.81 3.11 13.44
C ALA A 58 -9.18 4.57 13.77
N SER A 59 -10.43 4.98 13.53
CA SER A 59 -10.96 6.27 13.98
C SER A 59 -11.04 6.37 15.50
N ASP A 60 -11.12 5.24 16.21
CA ASP A 60 -11.01 5.17 17.66
C ASP A 60 -9.60 4.68 18.03
N ALA A 61 -8.85 5.52 18.72
CA ALA A 61 -7.46 5.25 19.11
C ALA A 61 -7.33 4.02 20.03
N GLN A 62 -8.38 3.64 20.76
CA GLN A 62 -8.38 2.43 21.59
C GLN A 62 -8.33 1.15 20.77
N ASN A 63 -8.61 1.23 19.47
CA ASN A 63 -8.49 0.09 18.56
C ASN A 63 -7.11 -0.05 17.94
N VAL A 64 -6.19 0.90 18.16
CA VAL A 64 -4.83 0.88 17.60
C VAL A 64 -3.84 0.44 18.68
N HIS A 65 -3.23 -0.74 18.49
CA HIS A 65 -2.38 -1.36 19.51
C HIS A 65 -0.89 -1.32 19.18
N GLU A 66 -0.54 -1.24 17.91
CA GLU A 66 0.84 -1.25 17.44
C GLU A 66 0.90 -0.48 16.12
N ILE A 67 1.96 0.32 15.96
CA ILE A 67 2.29 0.99 14.71
C ILE A 67 3.76 0.73 14.42
N LEU A 68 4.02 0.12 13.27
CA LEU A 68 5.37 -0.05 12.74
C LEU A 68 5.49 0.70 11.42
N VAL A 69 6.60 1.40 11.25
CA VAL A 69 6.93 2.13 10.03
C VAL A 69 8.26 1.63 9.49
N ARG A 70 8.34 1.43 8.18
CA ARG A 70 9.60 1.16 7.48
C ARG A 70 9.74 2.09 6.29
N GLU A 71 10.77 2.92 6.33
CA GLU A 71 11.14 3.80 5.22
C GLU A 71 12.28 3.17 4.42
N GLY A 72 11.99 2.82 3.17
CA GLY A 72 12.91 2.17 2.27
C GLY A 72 13.58 0.92 2.84
N THR A 73 14.91 0.95 2.95
CA THR A 73 15.72 -0.19 3.42
C THR A 73 16.04 -0.14 4.91
N GLN A 74 15.58 0.89 5.63
CA GLN A 74 15.81 0.98 7.05
C GLN A 74 15.09 -0.15 7.81
N PRO A 75 15.56 -0.56 9.00
CA PRO A 75 14.81 -1.45 9.87
C PRO A 75 13.45 -0.84 10.26
N PRO A 76 12.38 -1.65 10.43
CA PRO A 76 11.12 -1.16 10.95
C PRO A 76 11.29 -0.50 12.33
N GLN A 77 10.61 0.62 12.52
CA GLN A 77 10.59 1.37 13.77
C GLN A 77 9.19 1.34 14.38
N SER A 78 9.11 1.19 15.70
CA SER A 78 7.85 1.29 16.43
C SER A 78 7.53 2.73 16.73
N LEU A 79 6.31 3.15 16.39
CA LEU A 79 5.76 4.43 16.76
C LEU A 79 4.76 4.26 17.90
N ALA A 80 4.66 5.28 18.74
CA ALA A 80 3.69 5.30 19.82
C ALA A 80 2.27 5.51 19.22
N PRO A 81 1.25 4.72 19.62
CA PRO A 81 -0.09 4.78 19.02
C PRO A 81 -0.78 6.16 19.09
N ASP A 82 -0.42 6.97 20.08
CA ASP A 82 -0.88 8.33 20.31
C ASP A 82 -0.37 9.35 19.26
N ILE A 83 0.63 8.98 18.45
CA ILE A 83 1.07 9.79 17.30
C ILE A 83 -0.06 9.91 16.27
N LEU A 84 -0.86 8.86 16.06
CA LEU A 84 -2.05 8.94 15.18
C LEU A 84 -3.20 9.74 15.81
N ALA A 85 -3.19 9.94 17.13
CA ALA A 85 -4.14 10.82 17.80
C ALA A 85 -3.77 12.31 17.64
N SER A 86 -2.49 12.61 17.40
CA SER A 86 -1.98 13.98 17.21
C SER A 86 -1.97 14.42 15.74
N GLU A 87 -1.89 13.48 14.78
CA GLU A 87 -2.20 13.77 13.36
C GLU A 87 -3.71 13.95 13.09
N LYS A 88 -4.56 13.86 14.13
CA LYS A 88 -5.96 14.35 14.08
C LYS A 88 -6.08 15.87 14.15
N SER A 89 -5.12 16.63 13.64
CA SER A 89 -5.41 17.98 13.17
C SER A 89 -6.10 17.92 11.80
N GLY A 90 -7.39 17.53 11.78
CA GLY A 90 -8.23 17.71 10.58
C GLY A 90 -9.38 16.73 10.36
N GLY A 91 -9.44 15.61 11.08
CA GLY A 91 -10.54 14.66 10.95
C GLY A 91 -11.76 15.01 11.79
N THR A 92 -12.37 16.19 11.60
CA THR A 92 -13.77 16.38 12.03
C THR A 92 -14.58 15.28 11.34
N GLU A 93 -15.46 14.58 12.04
CA GLU A 93 -16.38 13.64 11.39
C GLU A 93 -17.17 14.43 10.34
N GLY A 94 -16.73 14.37 9.09
CA GLY A 94 -17.28 15.18 8.01
C GLY A 94 -18.69 14.70 7.76
N ASP A 95 -19.59 15.61 7.41
CA ASP A 95 -20.94 15.23 7.03
C ASP A 95 -20.83 14.28 5.83
N ARG A 96 -21.09 12.99 6.09
CA ARG A 96 -21.02 11.92 5.12
C ARG A 96 -22.42 11.67 4.59
N ALA A 97 -22.66 12.07 3.34
CA ALA A 97 -23.92 11.84 2.65
C ALA A 97 -23.73 10.75 1.58
N SER A 98 -24.55 9.70 1.64
CA SER A 98 -24.67 8.74 0.54
C SER A 98 -25.46 9.40 -0.60
N THR A 99 -24.93 9.35 -1.81
CA THR A 99 -25.58 9.88 -3.03
C THR A 99 -26.18 8.76 -3.89
N GLY A 100 -25.98 7.50 -3.51
CA GLY A 100 -26.56 6.34 -4.18
C GLY A 100 -25.51 5.36 -4.73
N MET A 101 -26.00 4.36 -5.45
CA MET A 101 -25.16 3.36 -6.12
C MET A 101 -24.79 3.84 -7.51
N GLU A 102 -23.51 3.67 -7.87
CA GLU A 102 -22.97 4.02 -9.18
C GLU A 102 -22.10 2.90 -9.74
N LYS A 103 -22.18 2.67 -11.05
CA LYS A 103 -21.28 1.78 -11.77
C LYS A 103 -19.96 2.50 -12.06
N ILE A 104 -18.86 1.97 -11.53
CA ILE A 104 -17.51 2.51 -11.72
C ILE A 104 -16.65 1.53 -12.52
N THR A 105 -16.03 2.03 -13.58
CA THR A 105 -15.03 1.29 -14.36
C THR A 105 -13.64 1.57 -13.81
N THR A 106 -12.91 0.50 -13.50
CA THR A 106 -11.54 0.57 -12.97
C THR A 106 -10.64 -0.42 -13.71
N PRO A 107 -9.30 -0.32 -13.59
CA PRO A 107 -8.40 -1.38 -14.06
C PRO A 107 -8.68 -2.76 -13.43
N ALA A 108 -9.30 -2.80 -12.24
CA ALA A 108 -9.74 -4.05 -11.61
C ALA A 108 -11.05 -4.63 -12.18
N GLY A 109 -11.68 -3.92 -13.13
CA GLY A 109 -12.96 -4.26 -13.73
C GLY A 109 -14.07 -3.26 -13.40
N ASP A 110 -15.24 -3.53 -13.98
CA ASP A 110 -16.48 -2.80 -13.70
C ASP A 110 -17.10 -3.30 -12.39
N MET A 111 -17.56 -2.38 -11.54
CA MET A 111 -18.27 -2.72 -10.30
C MET A 111 -19.25 -1.65 -9.86
N GLU A 112 -20.31 -2.06 -9.18
CA GLU A 112 -21.22 -1.17 -8.46
C GLU A 112 -20.58 -0.71 -7.15
N ALA A 113 -20.67 0.57 -6.83
CA ALA A 113 -20.14 1.14 -5.60
C ALA A 113 -21.09 2.19 -5.04
N GLU A 114 -21.22 2.25 -3.72
CA GLU A 114 -21.97 3.30 -3.05
C GLU A 114 -21.12 4.56 -2.99
N HIS A 115 -21.63 5.65 -3.54
CA HIS A 115 -20.96 6.93 -3.58
C HIS A 115 -21.31 7.73 -2.31
N PHE A 116 -20.28 8.23 -1.65
CA PHE A 116 -20.36 9.13 -0.52
C PHE A 116 -19.63 10.42 -0.79
N VAL A 117 -20.26 11.52 -0.41
CA VAL A 117 -19.61 12.83 -0.31
C VAL A 117 -19.34 13.11 1.17
N ILE A 118 -18.09 13.43 1.48
CA ILE A 118 -17.62 13.80 2.81
C ILE A 118 -17.17 15.26 2.76
N SER A 119 -17.84 16.11 3.52
CA SER A 119 -17.52 17.54 3.62
C SER A 119 -16.86 17.86 4.96
N GLN A 120 -15.69 18.51 4.92
CA GLN A 120 -14.99 19.02 6.10
C GLN A 120 -14.61 20.49 5.86
N GLY A 121 -15.46 21.40 6.33
CA GLY A 121 -15.31 22.83 6.05
C GLY A 121 -15.43 23.10 4.55
N LEU A 122 -14.35 23.63 3.93
CA LEU A 122 -14.30 23.89 2.49
C LEU A 122 -13.77 22.70 1.67
N LEU A 123 -13.31 21.64 2.33
CA LEU A 123 -12.77 20.46 1.66
C LEU A 123 -13.90 19.47 1.39
N LYS A 124 -14.00 19.02 0.14
CA LYS A 124 -14.92 17.97 -0.30
C LYS A 124 -14.10 16.76 -0.74
N THR A 125 -14.41 15.60 -0.18
CA THR A 125 -13.87 14.30 -0.62
C THR A 125 -15.02 13.43 -1.08
N GLU A 126 -14.89 12.83 -2.26
CA GLU A 126 -15.83 11.87 -2.81
C GLU A 126 -15.22 10.48 -2.71
N VAL A 127 -15.98 9.50 -2.22
CA VAL A 127 -15.51 8.12 -2.08
C VAL A 127 -16.57 7.14 -2.53
N TRP A 128 -16.17 6.23 -3.41
CA TRP A 128 -16.98 5.11 -3.88
C TRP A 128 -16.53 3.86 -3.17
N VAL A 129 -17.45 3.19 -2.47
CA VAL A 129 -17.13 2.00 -1.69
C VAL A 129 -17.93 0.77 -2.12
N ASN A 130 -17.27 -0.37 -2.16
CA ASN A 130 -17.86 -1.68 -2.41
C ASN A 130 -17.39 -2.67 -1.33
N LYS A 131 -18.35 -3.35 -0.69
CA LYS A 131 -18.10 -4.28 0.44
C LYS A 131 -17.31 -5.53 0.08
N THR A 132 -17.22 -5.89 -1.21
CA THR A 132 -16.41 -7.02 -1.69
C THR A 132 -14.93 -6.67 -1.75
N ILE A 133 -14.60 -5.38 -1.85
CA ILE A 133 -13.23 -4.89 -1.84
C ILE A 133 -12.76 -4.79 -0.39
N ARG A 134 -11.63 -5.41 -0.08
CA ARG A 134 -11.08 -5.43 1.27
C ARG A 134 -9.63 -4.93 1.25
N PRO A 135 -9.13 -4.28 2.31
CA PRO A 135 -9.78 -4.12 3.62
C PRO A 135 -10.77 -2.96 3.72
N MET A 136 -10.55 -1.85 3.01
CA MET A 136 -11.30 -0.61 3.22
C MET A 136 -12.55 -0.44 2.34
N GLY A 137 -12.73 -1.26 1.31
CA GLY A 137 -13.87 -1.13 0.41
C GLY A 137 -13.73 -0.06 -0.66
N ILE A 138 -12.64 0.70 -0.70
CA ILE A 138 -12.50 1.83 -1.63
C ILE A 138 -12.40 1.30 -3.07
N VAL A 139 -13.22 1.84 -3.96
CA VAL A 139 -13.14 1.61 -5.42
C VAL A 139 -12.50 2.82 -6.09
N LYS A 140 -12.92 4.01 -5.66
CA LYS A 140 -12.40 5.29 -6.11
C LYS A 140 -12.49 6.31 -4.98
N MET A 141 -11.56 7.25 -4.94
CA MET A 141 -11.63 8.42 -4.08
C MET A 141 -11.14 9.65 -4.87
N ILE A 142 -11.82 10.77 -4.73
CA ILE A 142 -11.38 12.07 -5.25
C ILE A 142 -11.30 13.04 -4.08
N SER A 143 -10.16 13.68 -3.91
CA SER A 143 -9.93 14.76 -2.96
C SER A 143 -9.26 15.95 -3.67
N PRO A 144 -9.12 17.11 -3.01
CA PRO A 144 -8.39 18.24 -3.57
C PRO A 144 -6.90 17.93 -3.87
N ASP A 145 -6.33 16.94 -3.19
CA ASP A 145 -4.94 16.55 -3.35
C ASP A 145 -4.73 15.48 -4.44
N GLY A 146 -5.78 14.77 -4.87
CA GLY A 146 -5.64 13.77 -5.91
C GLY A 146 -6.79 12.80 -6.07
N GLU A 147 -6.57 11.82 -6.93
CA GLU A 147 -7.48 10.71 -7.19
C GLU A 147 -6.83 9.39 -6.80
N LEU A 148 -7.57 8.54 -6.09
CA LEU A 148 -7.21 7.16 -5.80
C LEU A 148 -8.13 6.24 -6.59
N LEU A 149 -7.58 5.32 -7.38
CA LEU A 149 -8.34 4.39 -8.22
C LEU A 149 -7.91 2.95 -7.98
N LEU A 150 -8.86 2.05 -7.73
CA LEU A 150 -8.60 0.63 -7.54
C LEU A 150 -8.01 -0.01 -8.81
N THR A 151 -6.91 -0.73 -8.66
CA THR A 151 -6.21 -1.37 -9.79
C THR A 151 -6.28 -2.88 -9.77
N ARG A 152 -6.19 -3.50 -8.58
CA ARG A 152 -6.40 -4.95 -8.37
C ARG A 152 -6.75 -5.22 -6.91
N TYR A 153 -7.41 -6.34 -6.65
CA TYR A 153 -7.73 -6.80 -5.29
C TYR A 153 -7.87 -8.32 -5.26
N GLY A 154 -7.82 -8.90 -4.06
CA GLY A 154 -8.06 -10.32 -3.90
C GLY A 154 -7.68 -10.87 -2.54
N GLU A 155 -7.57 -12.20 -2.49
CA GLU A 155 -7.23 -12.97 -1.31
C GLU A 155 -5.98 -13.82 -1.55
N GLY A 156 -5.18 -13.99 -0.49
CA GLY A 156 -3.94 -14.77 -0.55
C GLY A 156 -2.86 -14.23 -1.48
N GLY A 157 -1.84 -15.06 -1.71
CA GLY A 157 -0.68 -14.75 -2.54
C GLY A 157 0.25 -13.68 -1.97
N ARG A 158 1.29 -13.34 -2.74
CA ARG A 158 2.35 -12.40 -2.37
C ARG A 158 1.84 -10.99 -2.01
N ASP A 159 0.71 -10.60 -2.57
CA ASP A 159 0.06 -9.32 -2.29
C ASP A 159 -0.69 -9.31 -0.94
N ALA A 160 -1.01 -10.46 -0.36
CA ALA A 160 -1.58 -10.58 0.98
C ALA A 160 -0.53 -10.87 2.08
N GLU A 161 0.73 -11.09 1.70
CA GLU A 161 1.84 -11.30 2.64
C GLU A 161 2.38 -9.97 3.17
N SER A 162 3.07 -10.02 4.32
CA SER A 162 3.70 -8.84 4.90
C SER A 162 4.79 -8.28 3.98
N ALA A 163 4.70 -7.01 3.62
CA ALA A 163 5.76 -6.32 2.90
C ALA A 163 6.96 -6.02 3.81
N MET A 164 6.74 -5.96 5.13
CA MET A 164 7.80 -5.74 6.12
C MET A 164 8.85 -6.85 6.11
N ASP A 165 8.48 -8.06 5.67
CA ASP A 165 9.38 -9.22 5.67
C ASP A 165 10.06 -9.44 4.30
N ARG A 166 9.73 -8.61 3.28
CA ARG A 166 10.36 -8.68 1.96
C ARG A 166 11.83 -8.26 2.05
N LYS A 167 12.73 -9.12 1.59
CA LYS A 167 14.15 -8.81 1.43
C LYS A 167 14.34 -7.74 0.36
N ALA A 168 15.23 -6.79 0.62
CA ALA A 168 15.61 -5.80 -0.38
C ALA A 168 16.29 -6.49 -1.59
N PRO A 169 16.18 -5.95 -2.81
CA PRO A 169 16.84 -6.52 -3.99
C PRO A 169 18.35 -6.73 -3.82
N GLU A 170 19.04 -5.89 -3.04
CA GLU A 170 20.47 -6.04 -2.72
C GLU A 170 20.77 -7.29 -1.87
N GLU A 171 19.88 -7.66 -0.94
CA GLU A 171 20.04 -8.89 -0.15
C GLU A 171 19.80 -10.16 -0.97
N ALA A 172 19.01 -10.07 -2.05
CA ALA A 172 18.81 -11.19 -2.97
C ALA A 172 20.05 -11.42 -3.87
N ALA A 173 20.79 -10.35 -4.21
CA ALA A 173 21.96 -10.41 -5.07
C ALA A 173 23.17 -11.15 -4.44
N ASN A 174 23.29 -11.14 -3.11
CA ASN A 174 24.38 -11.81 -2.39
C ASN A 174 24.28 -13.35 -2.39
N SER A 175 23.28 -13.93 -3.04
CA SER A 175 23.10 -15.39 -3.17
C SER A 175 23.45 -15.95 -4.57
N VAL A 176 23.89 -15.11 -5.51
CA VAL A 176 24.23 -15.55 -6.87
C VAL A 176 25.71 -15.97 -6.94
N SER A 177 25.96 -17.28 -6.88
CA SER A 177 27.29 -17.83 -7.21
C SER A 177 27.50 -17.81 -8.72
N VAL A 178 28.23 -16.81 -9.22
CA VAL A 178 28.64 -16.77 -10.63
C VAL A 178 29.74 -17.80 -10.86
N ARG A 179 29.38 -18.95 -11.47
CA ARG A 179 30.37 -19.89 -12.01
C ARG A 179 30.87 -19.37 -13.35
N VAL A 180 32.10 -18.86 -13.37
CA VAL A 180 32.80 -18.53 -14.60
C VAL A 180 33.29 -19.83 -15.25
N ASN A 181 32.62 -20.26 -16.32
CA ASN A 181 33.19 -21.28 -17.21
C ASN A 181 34.36 -20.63 -17.97
N LYS A 182 35.58 -21.12 -17.75
CA LYS A 182 36.77 -20.71 -18.52
C LYS A 182 36.51 -20.99 -20.00
N GLY A 183 36.31 -19.94 -20.78
CA GLY A 183 36.23 -20.01 -22.24
C GLY A 183 37.53 -20.57 -22.85
N PRO A 184 37.45 -21.13 -24.07
CA PRO A 184 38.54 -21.89 -24.66
C PRO A 184 39.76 -21.00 -24.95
N LYS A 185 40.95 -21.48 -24.58
CA LYS A 185 42.24 -20.83 -24.90
C LYS A 185 42.41 -20.76 -26.42
N LYS A 186 42.35 -19.56 -27.00
CA LYS A 186 42.71 -19.34 -28.40
C LYS A 186 44.23 -19.47 -28.55
N ASN A 187 44.69 -20.55 -29.18
CA ASN A 187 46.07 -20.68 -29.66
C ASN A 187 46.26 -19.77 -30.88
N PHE A 188 46.87 -18.61 -30.69
CA PHE A 188 47.22 -17.71 -31.79
C PHE A 188 48.54 -18.19 -32.43
N LYS A 189 48.45 -18.86 -33.59
CA LYS A 189 49.62 -19.08 -34.47
C LYS A 189 49.80 -17.84 -35.34
N GLY A 190 50.73 -16.98 -34.97
CA GLY A 190 51.18 -15.88 -35.83
C GLY A 190 51.86 -16.45 -37.08
N LYS A 191 51.30 -16.17 -38.25
CA LYS A 191 51.97 -16.36 -39.55
C LYS A 191 52.47 -14.99 -39.97
N GLY A 192 53.79 -14.85 -40.10
CA GLY A 192 54.44 -13.60 -40.39
C GLY A 192 54.35 -13.17 -41.85
N MET A 193 54.69 -11.89 -42.03
CA MET A 193 55.20 -11.21 -43.24
C MET A 193 54.17 -10.84 -44.33
N PRO A 194 54.44 -9.78 -45.12
CA PRO A 194 55.74 -9.39 -45.71
C PRO A 194 56.60 -8.41 -44.92
#